data_AF-A0A6A3DKK0-F1
#
_entry.id   AF-A0A6A3DKK0-F1
#
_cell.length_a   1.000
_cell.length_b   1.000
_cell.length_c   1.000
_cell.angle_alpha   90.00
_cell.angle_beta   90.00
_cell.angle_gamma   90.00
#
_symmetry.space_group_name_H-M   'P 1'
#
loop_
_entity.id
_entity.type
_entity.pdbx_description
1 polymer ?
#
loop_
_entity_poly.entity_id
_entity_poly.type
_entity_poly.pdbx_seq_one_letter_code
_entity_poly.pdbx_strand_id
1 'polypeptide(L)'
;MKVDAADGTTGIFLLKPTSKRHLLLAPTVDTVRDGVIRVAVLNVEGRREKLPARDVLGTWVSTDETMQLLEMNGELERARVAEWVAKLKKDDAAPQTNEDSLEIGEMRPEERDLVVALLRQYANIVEKKKGCPPQVQTEVVHHINTGDAAPIMMRRRRHAVSENAIIGQEVDDMLQDGVIEEGSGA
;
A
#
# COMPACT_ATOMS: atom_id res chain seq x y z
N MET A 1 10.82 -21.39 -6.09
CA MET A 1 10.21 -22.18 -7.18
C MET A 1 11.32 -22.81 -8.00
N LYS A 2 11.24 -24.11 -8.32
CA LYS A 2 12.24 -24.75 -9.20
C LYS A 2 11.98 -24.33 -10.64
N VAL A 3 13.04 -24.00 -11.36
CA VAL A 3 12.99 -23.60 -12.77
C VAL A 3 13.98 -24.44 -13.58
N ASP A 4 13.71 -24.59 -14.87
CA ASP A 4 14.58 -25.29 -15.81
C ASP A 4 15.44 -24.27 -16.55
N ALA A 5 16.43 -23.72 -15.85
CA ALA A 5 17.36 -22.72 -16.35
C ALA A 5 18.69 -22.82 -15.59
N ALA A 6 19.78 -22.38 -16.22
CA ALA A 6 21.11 -22.38 -15.60
C ALA A 6 21.19 -21.38 -14.44
N ASP A 7 22.02 -21.68 -13.45
CA ASP A 7 22.31 -20.73 -12.37
C ASP A 7 22.96 -19.46 -12.93
N GLY A 8 22.54 -18.31 -12.40
CA GLY A 8 22.96 -17.00 -12.89
C GLY A 8 22.10 -16.44 -14.03
N THR A 9 21.18 -17.22 -14.62
CA THR A 9 20.24 -16.70 -15.62
C THR A 9 19.22 -15.77 -14.94
N THR A 10 19.09 -14.55 -15.47
CA THR A 10 18.04 -13.61 -15.07
C THR A 10 16.81 -13.83 -15.93
N GLY A 11 15.64 -13.68 -15.33
CA GLY A 11 14.37 -13.93 -16.02
C GLY A 11 13.21 -13.26 -15.33
N ILE A 12 12.05 -13.39 -15.95
CA ILE A 12 10.79 -12.91 -15.41
C ILE A 12 9.89 -14.10 -15.14
N PHE A 13 9.35 -14.15 -13.92
CA PHE A 13 8.30 -15.07 -13.54
C PHE A 13 6.95 -14.45 -13.91
N LEU A 14 6.23 -15.14 -14.80
CA LEU A 14 4.87 -14.78 -15.22
C LEU A 14 3.87 -15.74 -14.60
N LEU A 15 2.80 -15.17 -14.07
CA LEU A 15 1.81 -15.91 -13.31
C LEU A 15 0.91 -16.73 -14.20
N LYS A 16 0.64 -17.97 -13.78
CA LYS A 16 -0.50 -18.70 -14.31
C LYS A 16 -1.76 -18.21 -13.56
N PRO A 17 -2.88 -17.98 -14.25
CA PRO A 17 -4.14 -17.69 -13.59
C PRO A 17 -4.45 -18.75 -12.53
N THR A 18 -4.57 -18.32 -11.27
CA THR A 18 -4.83 -19.19 -10.13
C THR A 18 -6.29 -19.09 -9.72
N SER A 19 -6.90 -20.22 -9.33
CA SER A 19 -8.23 -20.23 -8.72
C SER A 19 -8.22 -19.72 -7.28
N LYS A 20 -7.04 -19.56 -6.67
CA LYS A 20 -6.85 -19.12 -5.28
C LYS A 20 -6.80 -17.59 -5.19
N ARG A 21 -7.97 -16.95 -5.20
CA ARG A 21 -8.12 -15.48 -5.20
C ARG A 21 -7.58 -14.75 -3.97
N HIS A 22 -7.36 -15.46 -2.86
CA HIS A 22 -6.83 -14.90 -1.62
C HIS A 22 -5.29 -14.83 -1.60
N LEU A 23 -4.61 -15.36 -2.62
CA LEU A 23 -3.17 -15.22 -2.81
C LEU A 23 -2.94 -14.23 -3.95
N LEU A 24 -2.28 -13.12 -3.62
CA LEU A 24 -1.71 -12.20 -4.58
C LEU A 24 -0.27 -12.62 -4.84
N LEU A 25 -0.02 -13.02 -6.07
CA LEU A 25 1.33 -13.15 -6.58
C LEU A 25 1.53 -12.05 -7.63
N ALA A 26 2.74 -11.50 -7.71
CA ALA A 26 3.10 -10.50 -8.72
C ALA A 26 4.13 -11.09 -9.69
N PRO A 27 4.12 -10.67 -10.97
CA PRO A 27 5.24 -10.93 -11.86
C PRO A 27 6.53 -10.45 -11.20
N THR A 28 7.54 -11.31 -11.15
CA THR A 28 8.78 -11.06 -10.39
C THR A 28 9.98 -11.26 -11.29
N VAL A 29 10.89 -10.29 -11.31
CA VAL A 29 12.22 -10.46 -11.92
C VAL A 29 13.16 -11.01 -10.86
N ASP A 30 13.88 -12.07 -11.18
CA ASP A 30 14.86 -12.68 -10.26
C ASP A 30 16.00 -13.33 -11.06
N THR A 31 17.02 -13.81 -10.35
CA THR A 31 18.13 -14.58 -10.91
C THR A 31 18.12 -15.98 -10.34
N VAL A 32 18.28 -16.98 -11.19
CA VAL A 32 18.31 -18.39 -10.77
C VAL A 32 19.51 -18.66 -9.88
N ARG A 33 19.28 -19.26 -8.71
CA ARG A 33 20.30 -19.71 -7.77
C ARG A 33 19.95 -21.12 -7.31
N ASP A 34 20.84 -22.09 -7.47
CA ASP A 34 20.62 -23.50 -7.16
C ASP A 34 19.37 -24.09 -7.85
N GLY A 35 19.13 -23.70 -9.11
CA GLY A 35 17.97 -24.10 -9.91
C GLY A 35 16.63 -23.58 -9.38
N VAL A 36 16.64 -22.58 -8.48
CA VAL A 36 15.44 -21.97 -7.92
C VAL A 36 15.41 -20.45 -8.06
N ILE A 37 14.21 -19.91 -8.14
CA ILE A 37 13.89 -18.48 -8.01
C ILE A 37 13.02 -18.24 -6.78
N ARG A 38 13.07 -17.03 -6.24
CA ARG A 38 12.21 -16.59 -5.14
C ARG A 38 11.06 -15.75 -5.70
N VAL A 39 9.84 -16.08 -5.29
CA VAL A 39 8.64 -15.33 -5.68
C VAL A 39 7.93 -14.92 -4.41
N ALA A 40 7.71 -13.62 -4.24
CA ALA A 40 6.94 -13.10 -3.13
C ALA A 40 5.45 -13.41 -3.34
N VAL A 41 4.79 -13.87 -2.27
CA VAL A 41 3.36 -14.17 -2.26
C VAL A 41 2.73 -13.45 -1.09
N LEU A 42 1.73 -12.62 -1.37
CA LEU A 42 0.94 -11.93 -0.36
C LEU A 42 -0.37 -12.70 -0.15
N ASN A 43 -0.63 -13.07 1.10
CA ASN A 43 -1.90 -13.68 1.49
C ASN A 43 -2.80 -12.62 2.10
N VAL A 44 -3.84 -12.22 1.37
CA VAL A 44 -4.69 -11.08 1.77
C VAL A 44 -5.76 -11.44 2.80
N GLU A 45 -6.11 -12.71 2.94
CA GLU A 45 -7.15 -13.15 3.88
C GLU A 45 -6.59 -13.79 5.16
N GLY A 46 -5.26 -13.90 5.29
CA GLY A 46 -4.59 -14.53 6.44
C GLY A 46 -4.91 -16.03 6.63
N ARG A 47 -5.59 -16.66 5.66
CA ARG A 47 -5.98 -18.07 5.72
C ARG A 47 -4.78 -18.97 5.49
N ARG A 48 -4.67 -20.06 6.25
CA ARG A 48 -3.60 -21.05 6.02
C ARG A 48 -3.87 -21.81 4.73
N GLU A 49 -3.06 -21.57 3.71
CA GLU A 49 -3.16 -22.26 2.42
C GLU A 49 -1.93 -23.15 2.20
N LYS A 50 -2.16 -24.41 1.83
CA LYS A 50 -1.10 -25.34 1.45
C LYS A 50 -1.14 -25.54 -0.06
N LEU A 51 -0.07 -25.13 -0.74
CA LEU A 51 0.07 -25.40 -2.15
C LEU A 51 0.27 -26.91 -2.37
N PRO A 52 -0.43 -27.53 -3.34
CA PRO A 52 -0.17 -28.91 -3.73
C PRO A 52 1.30 -29.10 -4.13
N ALA A 53 1.84 -30.27 -3.84
CA ALA A 53 3.20 -30.59 -4.25
C ALA A 53 3.31 -30.55 -5.78
N ARG A 54 4.33 -29.86 -6.30
CA ARG A 54 4.61 -29.73 -7.75
C ARG A 54 3.54 -28.95 -8.53
N ASP A 55 2.73 -28.13 -7.85
CA ASP A 55 1.79 -27.24 -8.53
C ASP A 55 2.55 -26.18 -9.36
N VAL A 56 2.07 -25.92 -10.57
CA VAL A 56 2.72 -24.98 -11.50
C VAL A 56 2.13 -23.60 -11.26
N LEU A 57 2.88 -22.76 -10.55
CA LEU A 57 2.46 -21.39 -10.18
C LEU A 57 2.55 -20.39 -11.34
N GLY A 58 3.32 -20.71 -12.37
CA GLY A 58 3.58 -19.81 -13.48
C GLY A 58 4.67 -20.32 -14.39
N THR A 59 5.09 -19.44 -15.31
CA THR A 59 6.13 -19.68 -16.30
C THR A 59 7.32 -18.80 -15.98
N TRP A 60 8.52 -19.36 -16.06
CA TRP A 60 9.77 -18.60 -16.04
C TRP A 60 10.22 -18.37 -17.48
N VAL A 61 10.56 -17.13 -17.81
CA VAL A 61 11.07 -16.76 -19.13
C VAL A 61 12.41 -16.06 -18.94
N SER A 62 13.46 -16.57 -19.59
CA SER A 62 14.77 -15.91 -19.59
C SER A 62 14.66 -14.55 -20.26
N THR A 63 15.27 -13.52 -19.68
CA THR A 63 15.31 -12.20 -20.31
C THR A 63 16.12 -12.23 -21.61
N ASP A 64 17.16 -13.06 -21.66
CA ASP A 64 18.08 -13.13 -22.80
C ASP A 64 17.42 -13.62 -24.09
N GLU A 65 16.30 -14.34 -24.00
CA GLU A 65 15.61 -14.92 -25.16
C GLU A 65 14.53 -14.02 -25.77
N THR A 66 13.96 -13.08 -25.00
CA THR A 66 12.71 -12.40 -25.43
C THR A 66 12.56 -10.93 -25.00
N MET A 67 13.29 -10.45 -23.99
CA MET A 67 13.08 -9.12 -23.43
C MET A 67 14.40 -8.44 -23.08
N GLN A 68 14.64 -7.25 -23.63
CA GLN A 68 15.66 -6.36 -23.08
C GLN A 68 15.13 -5.82 -21.75
N LEU A 69 15.76 -6.21 -20.64
CA LEU A 69 15.56 -5.52 -19.38
C LEU A 69 16.07 -4.09 -19.61
N LEU A 70 15.18 -3.09 -19.61
CA LEU A 70 15.65 -1.70 -19.66
C LEU A 70 16.52 -1.49 -18.43
N GLU A 71 17.80 -1.18 -18.66
CA GLU A 71 18.65 -0.69 -17.60
C GLU A 71 17.91 0.49 -16.96
N MET A 72 17.65 0.39 -15.66
CA MET A 72 17.35 1.59 -14.88
C MET A 72 18.50 2.53 -15.19
N ASN A 73 18.20 3.64 -15.86
CA ASN A 73 19.07 4.71 -16.37
C ASN A 73 19.93 5.42 -15.29
N GLY A 74 20.19 4.74 -14.18
CA GLY A 74 20.85 5.23 -12.99
C GLY A 74 20.06 6.32 -12.28
N GLU A 75 18.83 6.66 -12.68
CA GLU A 75 18.12 7.79 -12.04
C GLU A 75 17.83 7.53 -10.56
N LEU A 76 17.65 6.26 -10.19
CA LEU A 76 17.51 5.82 -8.81
C LEU A 76 18.83 5.45 -8.15
N GLU A 77 19.98 5.79 -8.75
CA GLU A 77 21.27 5.64 -8.09
C GLU A 77 21.30 6.52 -6.82
N ARG A 78 21.72 5.93 -5.71
CA ARG A 78 21.71 6.58 -4.38
C ARG A 78 22.31 7.99 -4.39
N ALA A 79 23.42 8.20 -5.09
CA ALA A 79 24.06 9.51 -5.18
C ALA A 79 23.16 10.56 -5.85
N ARG A 80 22.48 10.17 -6.93
CA ARG A 80 21.56 11.04 -7.68
C ARG A 80 20.27 11.29 -6.90
N VAL A 81 19.75 10.27 -6.22
CA VAL A 81 18.60 10.41 -5.31
C VAL A 81 18.94 11.36 -4.16
N ALA A 82 20.13 11.22 -3.55
CA ALA A 82 20.59 12.12 -2.48
C ALA A 82 20.71 13.57 -2.96
N GLU A 83 21.29 13.79 -4.15
CA GLU A 83 21.38 15.11 -4.77
C GLU A 83 19.99 15.71 -5.06
N TRP A 84 19.07 14.88 -5.56
CA TRP A 84 17.70 15.28 -5.83
C TRP A 84 16.93 15.65 -4.55
N VAL A 85 17.00 14.82 -3.51
CA VAL A 85 16.38 15.12 -2.20
C VAL A 85 16.96 16.41 -1.60
N ALA A 86 18.27 16.65 -1.77
CA ALA A 86 18.88 17.90 -1.33
C ALA A 86 18.39 19.15 -2.10
N LYS A 87 17.97 18.99 -3.36
CA LYS A 87 17.36 20.07 -4.16
C LYS A 87 15.90 20.35 -3.78
N LEU A 88 15.19 19.38 -3.22
CA LEU A 88 13.79 19.55 -2.82
C LEU A 88 13.59 20.47 -1.60
N LYS A 89 14.66 20.79 -0.86
CA LYS A 89 14.63 21.49 0.43
C LYS A 89 13.62 22.66 0.43
N LYS A 90 12.48 22.41 1.06
CA LYS A 90 11.65 23.47 1.64
C LYS A 90 12.31 23.89 2.95
N ASP A 91 12.29 25.19 3.25
CA ASP A 91 13.03 25.78 4.38
C ASP A 91 12.64 25.21 5.76
N ASP A 92 11.53 24.45 5.87
CA ASP A 92 10.96 23.91 7.11
C ASP A 92 11.07 22.36 7.27
N ALA A 93 12.16 21.73 6.80
CA ALA A 93 12.35 20.28 6.92
C ALA A 93 12.80 19.82 8.34
N ALA A 94 12.07 20.23 9.38
CA ALA A 94 12.31 19.78 10.75
C ALA A 94 12.02 18.27 10.89
N PRO A 95 12.74 17.55 11.78
CA PRO A 95 12.43 16.15 12.08
C PRO A 95 11.00 15.98 12.61
N GLN A 96 10.29 14.97 12.12
CA GLN A 96 8.97 14.58 12.64
C GLN A 96 9.10 13.80 13.95
N THR A 97 8.06 13.83 14.79
CA THR A 97 8.07 13.20 16.12
C THR A 97 8.02 11.67 16.10
N ASN A 98 7.65 11.05 14.98
CA ASN A 98 7.42 9.62 14.86
C ASN A 98 8.26 8.95 13.75
N GLU A 99 9.40 9.54 13.36
CA GLU A 99 10.23 8.98 12.28
C GLU A 99 10.77 7.58 12.60
N ASP A 100 11.05 7.30 13.86
CA ASP A 100 11.58 6.00 14.31
C ASP A 100 10.54 4.87 14.24
N SER A 101 9.25 5.20 14.27
CA SER A 101 8.16 4.22 14.18
C SER A 101 7.63 4.01 12.77
N LEU A 102 8.26 4.63 11.75
CA LEU A 102 7.88 4.43 10.36
C LEU A 102 8.25 3.01 9.89
N GLU A 103 7.25 2.24 9.47
CA GLU A 103 7.42 0.93 8.85
C GLU A 103 7.72 1.08 7.35
N ILE A 104 9.00 1.27 7.00
CA ILE A 104 9.44 1.50 5.61
C ILE A 104 9.93 0.19 4.93
N GLY A 105 9.87 -0.94 5.64
CA GLY A 105 10.38 -2.23 5.18
C GLY A 105 11.87 -2.43 5.43
N GLU A 106 12.41 -3.57 4.96
CA GLU A 106 13.83 -3.90 5.10
C GLU A 106 14.69 -3.10 4.09
N MET A 107 15.54 -2.22 4.60
CA MET A 107 16.51 -1.46 3.79
C MET A 107 17.77 -1.13 4.61
N ARG A 108 18.83 -0.70 3.92
CA ARG A 108 20.06 -0.27 4.61
C ARG A 108 19.80 1.05 5.36
N PRO A 109 20.49 1.30 6.48
CA PRO A 109 20.32 2.53 7.25
C PRO A 109 20.46 3.80 6.39
N GLU A 110 21.44 3.84 5.49
CA GLU A 110 21.67 4.98 4.61
C GLU A 110 20.55 5.21 3.57
N GLU A 111 19.79 4.17 3.21
CA GLU A 111 18.64 4.27 2.31
C GLU A 111 17.42 4.77 3.08
N ARG A 112 17.25 4.27 4.32
CA ARG A 112 16.22 4.73 5.25
C ARG A 112 16.34 6.23 5.50
N ASP A 113 17.56 6.71 5.72
CA ASP A 113 17.82 8.14 5.96
C ASP A 113 17.38 9.01 4.77
N LEU A 114 17.56 8.53 3.54
CA LEU A 114 17.10 9.23 2.33
C LEU A 114 15.57 9.27 2.24
N VAL A 115 14.89 8.16 2.57
CA VAL A 115 13.43 8.13 2.60
C VAL A 115 12.89 9.07 3.67
N VAL A 116 13.45 9.05 4.88
CA VAL A 116 13.06 9.96 5.97
C VAL A 116 13.30 11.42 5.56
N ALA A 117 14.45 11.73 4.96
CA ALA A 117 14.76 13.07 4.46
C ALA A 117 13.76 13.56 3.40
N LEU A 118 13.26 12.66 2.54
CA LEU A 118 12.19 12.96 1.59
C LEU A 118 10.85 13.21 2.30
N LEU A 119 10.47 12.36 3.25
CA LEU A 119 9.21 12.49 3.99
C LEU A 119 9.13 13.81 4.78
N ARG A 120 10.26 14.29 5.31
CA ARG A 120 10.36 15.62 5.95
C ARG A 120 9.94 16.76 5.01
N GLN A 121 10.20 16.66 3.69
CA GLN A 121 9.80 17.67 2.70
C GLN A 121 8.27 17.77 2.49
N TYR A 122 7.54 16.73 2.93
CA TYR A 122 6.09 16.60 2.78
C TYR A 122 5.44 16.35 4.15
N ALA A 123 5.99 16.92 5.21
CA ALA A 123 5.53 16.71 6.58
C ALA A 123 4.02 16.98 6.76
N ASN A 124 3.49 18.01 6.11
CA ASN A 124 2.06 18.34 6.14
C ASN A 124 1.13 17.23 5.61
N ILE A 125 1.64 16.32 4.77
CA ILE A 125 0.91 15.19 4.19
C ILE A 125 1.13 13.93 5.03
N VAL A 126 2.36 13.74 5.51
CA VAL A 126 2.79 12.53 6.23
C VAL A 126 2.41 12.57 7.71
N GLU A 127 2.33 13.75 8.30
CA GLU A 127 1.97 13.93 9.70
C GLU A 127 0.58 13.36 9.97
N LYS A 128 0.51 12.44 10.93
CA LYS A 128 -0.76 11.90 11.40
C LYS A 128 -1.49 12.99 12.17
N LYS A 129 -2.40 13.68 11.49
CA LYS A 129 -3.31 14.63 12.14
C LYS A 129 -4.20 13.90 13.13
N LYS A 130 -4.47 14.54 14.27
CA LYS A 130 -5.46 14.04 15.23
C LYS A 130 -6.84 14.11 14.57
N GLY A 131 -7.59 13.02 14.64
CA GLY A 131 -8.91 12.90 14.02
C GLY A 131 -8.92 12.28 12.62
N CYS A 132 -10.08 12.29 11.98
CA CYS A 132 -10.32 11.93 10.58
C CYS A 132 -10.55 13.19 9.71
N PRO A 133 -9.58 14.12 9.59
CA PRO A 133 -9.77 15.26 8.71
C PRO A 133 -9.95 14.76 7.26
N PRO A 134 -10.85 15.35 6.46
CA PRO A 134 -10.98 14.98 5.06
C PRO A 134 -9.61 15.10 4.40
N GLN A 135 -9.09 13.96 3.92
CA GLN A 135 -7.72 13.81 3.45
C GLN A 135 -7.35 14.83 2.36
N VAL A 136 -8.35 15.29 1.60
CA VAL A 136 -8.20 16.30 0.55
C VAL A 136 -9.54 17.02 0.39
N GLN A 137 -9.55 18.36 0.40
CA GLN A 137 -10.66 19.12 -0.18
C GLN A 137 -10.53 19.05 -1.70
N THR A 138 -11.13 18.03 -2.31
CA THR A 138 -11.25 17.95 -3.77
C THR A 138 -12.46 18.76 -4.22
N GLU A 139 -12.36 19.42 -5.38
CA GLU A 139 -13.53 20.06 -6.03
C GLU A 139 -14.58 19.04 -6.49
N VAL A 140 -14.21 17.76 -6.54
CA VAL A 140 -15.09 16.65 -6.87
C VAL A 140 -15.85 16.21 -5.62
N VAL A 141 -17.17 16.30 -5.66
CA VAL A 141 -18.08 15.82 -4.61
C VAL A 141 -18.79 14.55 -5.08
N HIS A 142 -18.99 13.59 -4.17
CA HIS A 142 -19.76 12.39 -4.48
C HIS A 142 -21.26 12.71 -4.59
N HIS A 143 -21.84 12.51 -5.77
CA HIS A 143 -23.28 12.62 -5.99
C HIS A 143 -23.95 11.24 -5.96
N ILE A 144 -24.88 11.06 -5.03
CA ILE A 144 -25.65 9.82 -4.89
C ILE A 144 -26.94 9.95 -5.72
N ASN A 145 -26.99 9.26 -6.86
CA ASN A 145 -28.17 9.20 -7.71
C ASN A 145 -29.19 8.18 -7.17
N THR A 146 -30.24 8.65 -6.49
CA THR A 146 -31.33 7.77 -6.01
C THR A 146 -32.47 7.57 -7.01
N GLY A 147 -32.46 8.29 -8.14
CA GLY A 147 -33.55 8.27 -9.12
C GLY A 147 -34.88 8.66 -8.47
N ASP A 148 -35.94 7.91 -8.76
CA ASP A 148 -37.29 8.14 -8.23
C ASP A 148 -37.55 7.42 -6.88
N ALA A 149 -36.53 6.82 -6.27
CA ALA A 149 -36.69 6.11 -5.00
C ALA A 149 -36.98 7.10 -3.85
N ALA A 150 -38.09 6.86 -3.13
CA ALA A 150 -38.44 7.65 -1.96
C ALA A 150 -37.46 7.38 -0.78
N PRO A 151 -37.16 8.40 0.06
CA PRO A 151 -36.38 8.21 1.28
C PRO A 151 -36.98 7.14 2.20
N ILE A 152 -36.12 6.33 2.82
CA ILE A 152 -36.54 5.26 3.73
C ILE A 152 -36.29 5.68 5.17
N MET A 153 -37.35 5.83 5.95
CA MET A 153 -37.26 6.10 7.38
C MET A 153 -37.16 4.80 8.18
N MET A 154 -35.98 4.53 8.76
CA MET A 154 -35.75 3.38 9.63
C MET A 154 -35.58 3.81 11.08
N ARG A 155 -36.17 3.03 12.00
CA ARG A 155 -35.95 3.22 13.45
C ARG A 155 -34.56 2.70 13.83
N ARG A 156 -33.85 3.45 14.67
CA ARG A 156 -32.59 3.01 15.28
C ARG A 156 -32.81 1.70 16.05
N ARG A 157 -31.88 0.75 15.87
CA ARG A 157 -31.89 -0.52 16.62
C ARG A 157 -31.48 -0.28 18.08
N ARG A 158 -31.95 -1.15 18.98
CA ARG A 158 -31.53 -1.12 20.38
C ARG A 158 -30.14 -1.76 20.50
N HIS A 159 -29.23 -1.05 21.13
CA HIS A 159 -27.90 -1.51 21.49
C HIS A 159 -27.76 -1.59 23.01
N ALA A 160 -26.82 -2.40 23.50
CA ALA A 160 -26.51 -2.44 24.93
C ALA A 160 -26.00 -1.07 25.40
N VAL A 161 -26.07 -0.79 26.71
CA VAL A 161 -25.62 0.50 27.27
C VAL A 161 -24.13 0.72 27.02
N SER A 162 -23.30 -0.32 27.18
CA SER A 162 -21.86 -0.27 26.90
C SER A 162 -21.56 0.04 25.42
N GLU A 163 -22.32 -0.55 24.50
CA GLU A 163 -22.17 -0.27 23.06
C GLU A 163 -22.61 1.15 22.72
N ASN A 164 -23.70 1.64 23.30
CA ASN A 164 -24.15 3.02 23.09
C ASN A 164 -23.14 4.04 23.59
N ALA A 165 -22.41 3.74 24.67
CA ALA A 165 -21.35 4.62 25.16
C ALA A 165 -20.21 4.74 24.14
N ILE A 166 -19.79 3.63 23.53
CA ILE A 166 -18.78 3.62 22.47
C ILE A 166 -19.28 4.36 21.23
N ILE A 167 -20.51 4.07 20.78
CA ILE A 167 -21.12 4.75 19.62
C ILE A 167 -21.18 6.27 19.85
N GLY A 168 -21.56 6.70 21.07
CA GLY A 168 -21.60 8.12 21.42
C GLY A 168 -20.22 8.78 21.32
N GLN A 169 -19.20 8.13 21.89
CA GLN A 169 -17.82 8.63 21.82
C GLN A 169 -17.33 8.78 20.37
N GLU A 170 -17.54 7.78 19.52
CA GLU A 170 -17.13 7.85 18.11
C GLU A 170 -17.90 8.94 17.34
N VAL A 171 -19.20 9.12 17.62
CA VAL A 171 -20.00 10.20 17.02
C VAL A 171 -19.47 11.58 17.44
N ASP A 172 -19.11 11.76 18.71
CA ASP A 172 -18.54 13.01 19.22
C ASP A 172 -17.18 13.31 18.54
N ASP A 173 -16.33 12.30 18.39
CA ASP A 173 -15.05 12.44 17.69
C ASP A 173 -15.26 12.80 16.21
N MET A 174 -16.19 12.13 15.51
CA MET A 174 -16.51 12.42 14.10
C MET A 174 -17.14 13.81 13.90
N LEU A 175 -17.94 14.29 14.86
CA LEU A 175 -18.49 15.65 14.86
C LEU A 175 -17.39 16.69 15.07
N GLN A 176 -16.48 16.43 16.02
CA GLN A 176 -15.32 17.29 16.28
C GLN A 176 -14.41 17.40 15.04
N ASP A 177 -14.26 16.30 14.31
CA ASP A 177 -13.43 16.23 13.10
C ASP A 177 -14.13 16.76 11.83
N GLY A 178 -15.42 17.08 11.92
CA GLY A 178 -16.22 17.57 10.78
C GLY A 178 -16.50 16.52 9.71
N VAL A 179 -16.44 15.23 10.06
CA VAL A 179 -16.77 14.11 9.15
C VAL A 179 -18.28 13.96 8.98
N ILE A 180 -19.05 14.28 10.03
CA ILE A 180 -20.51 14.25 10.05
C ILE A 180 -21.08 15.56 10.59
N GLU A 181 -22.35 15.81 10.30
CA GLU A 181 -23.12 16.94 10.79
C GLU A 181 -24.52 16.51 11.24
N GLU A 182 -25.19 17.34 12.03
CA GLU A 182 -26.57 17.10 12.42
C GLU A 182 -27.51 17.24 11.21
N GLY A 183 -28.18 16.16 10.84
CA GLY A 183 -29.20 16.18 9.79
C GLY A 183 -30.56 16.63 10.34
N SER A 184 -31.26 17.49 9.60
CA SER A 184 -32.62 17.93 9.96
C SER A 184 -33.72 16.89 9.73
N GLY A 185 -33.37 15.70 9.22
CA GLY A 185 -34.33 14.72 8.73
C GLY A 185 -35.09 15.22 7.48
N ALA A 186 -35.80 14.29 6.84
CA ALA A 186 -36.83 14.58 5.84
C ALA A 186 -38.21 14.52 6.49
#